data_AF-A0A0D7AAF8-F1
#
_entry.id   AF-A0A0D7AAF8-F1
#
_cell.length_a   1.000
_cell.length_b   1.000
_cell.length_c   1.000
_cell.angle_alpha   90.00
_cell.angle_beta   90.00
_cell.angle_gamma   90.00
#
_symmetry.space_group_name_H-M   'P 1'
#
loop_
_entity.id
_entity.type
_entity.pdbx_description
1 polymer ?
#
loop_
_entity_poly.entity_id
_entity_poly.type
_entity_poly.pdbx_seq_one_letter_code
_entity_poly.pdbx_strand_id
1 'polypeptide(L)'
;MPPKPSETKCKRARSVKGDTSSTLSAAELKDAVKAAEEEHGQAKRTKAAYDGYIVRGRKFLADLVASRRREHVTDGMDTNLLEQAFDDTPNRLSSDALMMFITDNCLTPNGKQLQHSTAESCQAAFVKLWESV
;
A
#
# COMPACT_ATOMS: atom_id res chain seq x y z
N MET A 1 34.20 -48.08 25.28
CA MET A 1 34.25 -48.35 23.83
C MET A 1 34.72 -47.09 23.13
N PRO A 2 35.78 -47.15 22.30
CA PRO A 2 36.39 -45.97 21.67
C PRO A 2 35.56 -45.45 20.47
N PRO A 3 35.62 -44.13 20.15
CA PRO A 3 35.03 -43.59 18.95
C PRO A 3 35.86 -43.93 17.70
N LYS A 4 35.19 -44.32 16.61
CA LYS A 4 35.81 -44.48 15.27
C LYS A 4 35.87 -43.12 14.55
N PRO A 5 36.99 -42.78 13.88
CA PRO A 5 37.08 -41.62 13.02
C PRO A 5 36.68 -41.98 11.57
N SER A 6 35.95 -41.10 10.89
CA SER A 6 35.68 -41.24 9.45
C SER A 6 35.78 -39.89 8.71
N GLU A 7 36.98 -39.67 8.17
CA GLU A 7 37.28 -39.23 6.80
C GLU A 7 36.63 -37.93 6.23
N THR A 8 37.45 -36.89 6.26
CA THR A 8 37.84 -35.98 5.17
C THR A 8 36.88 -35.84 3.97
N LYS A 9 36.08 -34.78 3.94
CA LYS A 9 35.40 -34.34 2.70
C LYS A 9 36.24 -33.31 1.95
N CYS A 10 36.63 -33.70 0.74
CA CYS A 10 37.34 -32.93 -0.27
C CYS A 10 36.54 -31.66 -0.65
N LYS A 11 37.16 -30.48 -0.58
CA LYS A 11 36.56 -29.21 -0.98
C LYS A 11 36.43 -29.18 -2.52
N ARG A 12 35.20 -29.10 -3.04
CA ARG A 12 34.94 -28.94 -4.48
C ARG A 12 35.44 -27.58 -4.96
N ALA A 13 36.30 -27.58 -5.96
CA ALA A 13 36.75 -26.37 -6.64
C ALA A 13 35.57 -25.68 -7.33
N ARG A 14 35.34 -24.40 -7.06
CA ARG A 14 34.32 -23.58 -7.71
C ARG A 14 34.88 -23.14 -9.06
N SER A 15 34.40 -23.75 -10.14
CA SER A 15 34.66 -23.31 -11.52
C SER A 15 34.03 -21.92 -11.70
N VAL A 16 34.87 -20.92 -11.96
CA VAL A 16 34.42 -19.57 -12.34
C VAL A 16 34.09 -19.63 -13.83
N LYS A 17 32.79 -19.77 -14.16
CA LYS A 17 32.31 -19.47 -15.52
C LYS A 17 32.35 -17.96 -15.67
N GLY A 18 33.13 -17.48 -16.64
CA GLY A 18 33.19 -16.07 -16.98
C GLY A 18 31.83 -15.59 -17.45
N ASP A 19 31.29 -14.57 -16.78
CA ASP A 19 30.12 -13.85 -17.27
C ASP A 19 30.59 -12.81 -18.29
N THR A 20 30.19 -13.03 -19.54
CA THR A 20 30.11 -11.99 -20.55
C THR A 20 29.14 -10.92 -20.05
N SER A 21 29.68 -9.90 -19.40
CA SER A 21 28.97 -8.69 -19.00
C SER A 21 28.53 -7.93 -20.25
N SER A 22 27.38 -8.31 -20.82
CA SER A 22 26.61 -7.38 -21.65
C SER A 22 26.05 -6.33 -20.70
N THR A 23 26.70 -5.18 -20.64
CA THR A 23 26.19 -4.04 -19.87
C THR A 23 24.85 -3.63 -20.45
N LEU A 24 23.76 -3.92 -19.74
CA LEU A 24 22.42 -3.50 -20.12
C LEU A 24 22.40 -1.99 -20.30
N SER A 25 21.65 -1.51 -21.30
CA SER A 25 21.45 -0.08 -21.48
C SER A 25 20.71 0.52 -20.27
N ALA A 26 20.88 1.82 -20.05
CA ALA A 26 20.21 2.51 -18.95
C ALA A 26 18.67 2.42 -19.03
N ALA A 27 18.09 2.22 -20.22
CA ALA A 27 16.66 2.00 -20.40
C ALA A 27 16.25 0.61 -19.91
N GLU A 28 16.95 -0.44 -20.33
CA GLU A 28 16.68 -1.82 -19.90
C GLU A 28 16.87 -2.02 -18.39
N LEU A 29 17.83 -1.31 -17.79
CA LEU A 29 18.02 -1.28 -16.34
C LEU A 29 16.83 -0.63 -15.62
N LYS A 30 16.25 0.46 -16.16
CA LYS A 30 15.07 1.11 -15.57
C LYS A 30 13.83 0.22 -15.69
N ASP A 31 13.65 -0.45 -16.83
CA ASP A 31 12.53 -1.37 -17.02
C ASP A 31 12.65 -2.60 -16.10
N ALA A 32 13.87 -3.12 -15.90
CA ALA A 32 14.15 -4.21 -14.96
C ALA A 32 13.92 -3.78 -13.50
N VAL A 33 14.30 -2.56 -13.13
CA VAL A 33 14.01 -2.01 -11.79
C VAL A 33 12.50 -1.89 -11.58
N LYS A 34 11.75 -1.35 -12.55
CA LYS A 34 10.29 -1.24 -12.45
C LYS A 34 9.62 -2.62 -12.34
N ALA A 35 10.05 -3.59 -13.14
CA ALA A 35 9.55 -4.97 -13.05
C ALA A 35 9.88 -5.62 -11.69
N ALA A 36 11.08 -5.39 -11.15
CA ALA A 36 11.47 -5.89 -9.84
C ALA A 36 10.71 -5.19 -8.70
N GLU A 37 10.40 -3.89 -8.81
CA GLU A 37 9.56 -3.17 -7.86
C GLU A 37 8.11 -3.68 -7.89
N GLU A 38 7.58 -4.01 -9.06
CA GLU A 38 6.25 -4.61 -9.18
C GLU A 38 6.20 -6.03 -8.60
N GLU A 39 7.27 -6.82 -8.75
CA GLU A 39 7.33 -8.21 -8.28
C GLU A 39 7.73 -8.34 -6.79
N HIS A 40 8.59 -7.45 -6.31
CA HIS A 40 9.23 -7.54 -4.99
C HIS A 40 9.05 -6.29 -4.10
N GLY A 41 8.62 -5.15 -4.64
CA GLY A 41 8.51 -3.88 -3.91
C GLY A 41 7.39 -3.83 -2.88
N GLN A 42 6.42 -4.74 -2.95
CA GLN A 42 5.45 -4.95 -1.87
C GLN A 42 4.89 -6.37 -1.90
N ALA A 43 4.65 -6.97 -0.73
CA ALA A 43 3.97 -8.26 -0.65
C ALA A 43 2.58 -8.18 -1.32
N LYS A 44 2.27 -9.13 -2.21
CA LYS A 44 1.01 -9.19 -2.97
C LYS A 44 -0.24 -9.03 -2.09
N ARG A 45 -0.21 -9.63 -0.89
CA ARG A 45 -1.30 -9.54 0.10
C ARG A 45 -1.48 -8.11 0.64
N THR A 46 -0.39 -7.37 0.84
CA THR A 46 -0.44 -6.00 1.33
C THR A 46 -0.94 -5.04 0.24
N LYS A 47 -0.53 -5.24 -1.03
CA LYS A 47 -1.09 -4.49 -2.16
C LYS A 47 -2.60 -4.67 -2.27
N ALA A 48 -3.07 -5.92 -2.26
CA ALA A 48 -4.51 -6.22 -2.29
C ALA A 48 -5.27 -5.65 -1.07
N ALA A 49 -4.64 -5.63 0.11
CA ALA A 49 -5.23 -5.01 1.30
C ALA A 49 -5.37 -3.49 1.13
N TYR A 50 -4.34 -2.82 0.62
CA TYR A 50 -4.31 -1.38 0.37
C TYR A 50 -5.36 -0.97 -0.66
N ASP A 51 -5.41 -1.67 -1.81
CA ASP A 51 -6.44 -1.47 -2.83
C ASP A 51 -7.85 -1.62 -2.22
N GLY A 52 -8.02 -2.63 -1.35
CA GLY A 52 -9.26 -2.84 -0.62
C GLY A 52 -9.64 -1.68 0.31
N TYR A 53 -8.67 -1.06 1.00
CA TYR A 53 -8.92 0.12 1.84
C TYR A 53 -9.28 1.33 0.99
N ILE A 54 -8.59 1.55 -0.13
CA ILE A 54 -8.85 2.67 -1.04
C ILE A 54 -10.28 2.57 -1.62
N VAL A 55 -10.66 1.39 -2.11
CA VAL A 55 -12.02 1.15 -2.63
C VAL A 55 -13.08 1.39 -1.56
N ARG A 56 -12.86 0.91 -0.32
CA ARG A 56 -13.78 1.13 0.80
C ARG A 56 -13.88 2.61 1.17
N GLY A 57 -12.75 3.33 1.22
CA GLY A 57 -12.72 4.75 1.53
C GLY A 57 -13.44 5.59 0.48
N ARG A 58 -13.21 5.32 -0.82
CA ARG A 58 -13.94 6.00 -1.91
C ARG A 58 -15.44 5.77 -1.84
N LYS A 59 -15.87 4.54 -1.52
CA LYS A 59 -17.29 4.24 -1.32
C LYS A 59 -17.88 5.01 -0.13
N PHE A 60 -17.19 4.99 1.02
CA PHE A 60 -17.58 5.77 2.19
C PHE A 60 -17.73 7.26 1.86
N LEU A 61 -16.77 7.82 1.13
CA LEU A 61 -16.78 9.24 0.73
C LEU A 61 -17.98 9.57 -0.16
N ALA A 62 -18.31 8.70 -1.13
CA ALA A 62 -19.48 8.86 -1.98
C ALA A 62 -20.79 8.83 -1.17
N ASP A 63 -20.92 7.89 -0.22
CA ASP A 63 -22.09 7.78 0.66
C ASP A 63 -22.23 9.02 1.58
N LEU A 64 -21.11 9.53 2.10
CA LEU A 64 -21.05 10.75 2.90
C LEU A 64 -21.47 11.98 2.08
N VAL A 65 -20.91 12.17 0.88
CA VAL A 65 -21.25 13.28 -0.02
C VAL A 65 -22.73 13.23 -0.42
N ALA A 66 -23.26 12.04 -0.74
CA ALA A 66 -24.67 11.88 -1.05
C ALA A 66 -25.57 12.29 0.13
N SER A 67 -25.20 11.92 1.36
CA SER A 67 -25.93 12.29 2.57
C SER A 67 -25.87 13.80 2.82
N ARG A 68 -24.69 14.41 2.73
CA ARG A 68 -24.51 15.87 2.85
C ARG A 68 -25.33 16.66 1.84
N ARG A 69 -25.38 16.20 0.58
CA ARG A 69 -26.20 16.81 -0.49
C ARG A 69 -27.69 16.73 -0.20
N ARG A 70 -28.18 15.63 0.38
CA ARG A 70 -29.59 15.48 0.79
C ARG A 70 -29.96 16.35 1.98
N GLU A 71 -29.06 16.46 2.95
CA GLU A 71 -29.31 17.14 4.22
C GLU A 71 -28.98 18.64 4.18
N HIS A 72 -28.44 19.14 3.06
CA HIS A 72 -28.01 20.53 2.89
C HIS A 72 -27.09 21.02 4.04
N VAL A 73 -26.10 20.20 4.41
CA VAL A 73 -25.19 20.49 5.52
C VAL A 73 -24.37 21.76 5.26
N THR A 74 -24.36 22.69 6.21
CA THR A 74 -23.62 23.97 6.16
C THR A 74 -22.58 24.07 7.29
N ASP A 75 -21.69 23.10 7.38
CA ASP A 75 -20.60 23.03 8.38
C ASP A 75 -19.31 23.72 7.92
N GLY A 76 -19.34 24.42 6.78
CA GLY A 76 -18.18 25.09 6.20
C GLY A 76 -17.26 24.19 5.36
N MET A 77 -17.51 22.88 5.28
CA MET A 77 -16.79 22.00 4.35
C MET A 77 -17.41 22.07 2.96
N ASP A 78 -16.58 22.44 1.97
CA ASP A 78 -16.96 22.39 0.57
C ASP A 78 -17.19 20.94 0.14
N THR A 79 -18.44 20.60 -0.14
CA THR A 79 -18.86 19.23 -0.46
C THR A 79 -18.31 18.77 -1.82
N ASN A 80 -18.06 19.67 -2.76
CA ASN A 80 -17.46 19.31 -4.05
C ASN A 80 -15.97 19.02 -3.90
N LEU A 81 -15.28 19.78 -3.06
CA LEU A 81 -13.88 19.51 -2.74
C LEU A 81 -13.73 18.23 -1.90
N LEU A 82 -14.70 17.97 -1.02
CA LEU A 82 -14.74 16.74 -0.22
C LEU A 82 -14.94 15.51 -1.11
N GLU A 83 -15.75 15.57 -2.16
CA GLU A 83 -15.95 14.47 -3.11
C GLU A 83 -14.65 14.02 -3.78
N GLN A 84 -13.70 14.94 -3.97
CA GLN A 84 -12.39 14.71 -4.59
C GLN A 84 -11.29 14.35 -3.56
N ALA A 85 -11.62 14.22 -2.28
CA ALA A 85 -10.64 14.07 -1.21
C ALA A 85 -9.82 12.78 -1.30
N PHE A 86 -10.33 11.74 -1.95
CA PHE A 86 -9.64 10.46 -2.13
C PHE A 86 -9.22 10.20 -3.57
N ASP A 87 -9.19 11.23 -4.42
CA ASP A 87 -8.58 11.13 -5.75
C ASP A 87 -7.06 10.96 -5.66
N ASP A 88 -6.46 10.72 -6.82
CA ASP A 88 -5.04 10.40 -6.91
C ASP A 88 -4.18 11.56 -6.40
N THR A 89 -4.62 12.80 -6.61
CA THR A 89 -4.00 13.98 -5.99
C THR A 89 -4.76 14.38 -4.72
N PRO A 90 -4.11 14.41 -3.54
CA PRO A 90 -4.76 14.86 -2.32
C PRO A 90 -5.07 16.36 -2.37
N ASN A 91 -6.14 16.76 -1.70
CA ASN A 91 -6.53 18.14 -1.50
C ASN A 91 -6.58 18.47 0.00
N ARG A 92 -6.93 19.72 0.34
CA ARG A 92 -6.94 20.18 1.75
C ARG A 92 -7.89 19.41 2.67
N LEU A 93 -8.91 18.74 2.12
CA LEU A 93 -9.88 17.93 2.87
C LEU A 93 -9.53 16.43 2.89
N SER A 94 -8.47 16.00 2.20
CA SER A 94 -8.05 14.59 2.16
C SER A 94 -7.73 14.03 3.53
N SER A 95 -7.06 14.80 4.38
CA SER A 95 -6.75 14.39 5.76
C SER A 95 -8.03 14.22 6.60
N ASP A 96 -8.96 15.18 6.50
CA ASP A 96 -10.22 15.14 7.25
C ASP A 96 -11.12 13.99 6.78
N ALA A 97 -11.22 13.78 5.46
CA ALA A 97 -11.93 12.66 4.87
C ALA A 97 -11.35 11.31 5.35
N LEU A 98 -10.02 11.19 5.40
CA LEU A 98 -9.35 9.99 5.89
C LEU A 98 -9.64 9.74 7.37
N MET A 99 -9.61 10.78 8.20
CA MET A 99 -9.96 10.68 9.62
C MET A 99 -11.41 10.26 9.83
N MET A 100 -12.34 10.84 9.05
CA MET A 100 -13.75 10.45 9.07
C MET A 100 -13.94 8.97 8.68
N PHE A 101 -13.26 8.54 7.61
CA PHE A 101 -13.29 7.14 7.16
C PHE A 101 -12.73 6.18 8.21
N ILE A 102 -11.56 6.47 8.78
CA ILE A 102 -10.94 5.64 9.82
C ILE A 102 -11.86 5.55 11.04
N THR A 103 -12.45 6.67 11.45
CA THR A 103 -13.38 6.73 12.57
C THR A 103 -14.59 5.85 12.33
N ASP A 104 -15.24 5.99 11.17
CA ASP A 104 -16.39 5.16 10.78
C ASP A 104 -16.02 3.67 10.74
N ASN A 105 -14.90 3.31 10.09
CA ASN A 105 -14.53 1.91 9.89
C ASN A 105 -14.01 1.21 11.16
N CYS A 106 -13.30 1.92 12.03
CA CYS A 106 -12.56 1.32 13.14
C CYS A 106 -13.13 1.67 14.53
N LEU A 107 -13.72 2.85 14.70
CA LEU A 107 -14.05 3.40 16.02
C LEU A 107 -15.55 3.45 16.31
N THR A 108 -16.43 3.36 15.29
CA THR A 108 -17.88 3.33 15.52
C THR A 108 -18.39 1.89 15.78
N PRO A 109 -19.52 1.74 16.50
CA PRO A 109 -20.17 0.43 16.71
C PRO A 109 -20.59 -0.28 15.43
N ASN A 110 -20.79 0.49 14.35
CA ASN A 110 -21.13 -0.02 13.01
C ASN A 110 -19.89 -0.38 12.18
N GLY A 111 -18.72 0.12 12.58
CA GLY A 111 -17.43 -0.32 12.09
C GLY A 111 -17.12 -1.75 12.54
N LYS A 112 -16.19 -2.41 11.87
CA LYS A 112 -15.80 -3.81 12.18
C LYS A 112 -15.07 -3.96 13.54
N GLN A 113 -15.09 -2.95 14.42
CA GLN A 113 -14.21 -2.83 15.60
C GLN A 113 -12.77 -3.20 15.25
N LEU A 114 -12.31 -2.68 14.10
CA LEU A 114 -11.00 -3.00 13.58
C LEU A 114 -9.94 -2.41 14.51
N GLN A 115 -8.97 -3.24 14.88
CA GLN A 115 -7.89 -2.90 15.80
C GLN A 115 -7.07 -1.71 15.27
N HIS A 116 -6.33 -1.05 16.17
CA HIS A 116 -5.41 0.07 15.87
C HIS A 116 -4.54 -0.15 14.63
N SER A 117 -4.06 -1.38 14.43
CA SER A 117 -3.25 -1.80 13.28
C SER A 117 -3.95 -1.63 11.93
N THR A 118 -5.29 -1.66 11.90
CA THR A 118 -6.06 -1.42 10.67
C THR A 118 -6.15 0.06 10.37
N ALA A 119 -6.31 0.92 11.37
CA ALA A 119 -6.30 2.37 11.18
C ALA A 119 -4.96 2.83 10.58
N GLU A 120 -3.85 2.32 11.12
CA GLU A 120 -2.49 2.53 10.58
C GLU A 120 -2.38 2.03 9.13
N SER A 121 -2.94 0.85 8.83
CA SER A 121 -2.94 0.28 7.48
C SER A 121 -3.76 1.10 6.48
N CYS A 122 -4.90 1.66 6.91
CA CYS A 122 -5.69 2.59 6.10
C CYS A 122 -4.87 3.84 5.80
N GLN A 123 -4.28 4.45 6.82
CA GLN A 123 -3.45 5.65 6.64
C GLN A 123 -2.29 5.38 5.68
N ALA A 124 -1.56 4.29 5.88
CA ALA A 124 -0.44 3.90 5.01
C ALA A 124 -0.89 3.63 3.56
N ALA A 125 -2.09 3.06 3.35
CA ALA A 125 -2.62 2.83 2.02
C ALA A 125 -2.90 4.13 1.27
N PHE A 126 -3.49 5.13 1.93
CA PHE A 126 -3.77 6.43 1.32
C PHE A 126 -2.52 7.28 1.12
N VAL A 127 -1.56 7.25 2.06
CA VAL A 127 -0.25 7.89 1.86
C VAL A 127 0.44 7.30 0.63
N LYS A 128 0.45 5.97 0.50
CA LYS A 128 1.04 5.30 -0.66
C LYS A 128 0.33 5.64 -1.98
N LEU A 129 -1.00 5.78 -1.97
CA LEU A 129 -1.76 6.24 -3.13
C LEU A 129 -1.25 7.60 -3.59
N TRP A 130 -1.09 8.54 -2.67
CA TRP A 130 -0.70 9.92 -2.98
C TRP A 130 0.79 10.10 -3.26
N GLU A 131 1.67 9.24 -2.73
CA GLU A 131 3.09 9.21 -3.08
C GLU A 131 3.34 8.65 -4.49
N SER A 132 2.37 7.93 -5.06
CA SER A 132 2.48 7.30 -6.38
C SER A 132 2.07 8.19 -7.55
N VAL A 133 1.74 9.47 -7.29
CA VAL A 133 1.33 10.49 -8.27
C VAL A 133 2.45 11.48 -8.51
#